data_AF-A0A9E5USM0-F1
#
_entry.id   AF-A0A9E5USM0-F1
#
_cell.length_a   1.000
_cell.length_b   1.000
_cell.length_c   1.000
_cell.angle_alpha   90.00
_cell.angle_beta   90.00
_cell.angle_gamma   90.00
#
_symmetry.space_group_name_H-M   'P 1'
#
loop_
_entity.id
_entity.type
_entity.pdbx_description
1 polymer ?
#
loop_
_entity_poly.entity_id
_entity_poly.type
_entity_poly.pdbx_seq_one_letter_code
_entity_poly.pdbx_strand_id
1 'polypeptide(L)'
;MHLLVFVCLVIAATFTAFYTGRQWLLTFWGKPRSAAAEYATLMTHGANDAHLQTVPFHQRWLAVLNDDAAVDEHLRGKHPLVKFFTVYRDSFPMQLPLVILAFFALTAGFVGIHPEFPLFNLLTSENNFFKNFIKDTIIPAPETIDFSLIPVAFSFGAALVGLGAAWVVYGMQPIASRDDKDPVRRSVGDPAWSALQNRFGIDAFYLRALYVPFEWFGRRFTYEEVDKKTIDELLSGVADFATRVGETIKRFNYVVIDGVGDGIPRAVYQFGRWFRNLQTGRVQQYMLFTALALLAMGTLLVIQTL
;
A
#
# COMPACT_ATOMS: atom_id res chain seq x y z
N MET A 1 -1.51 3.00 -42.05
CA MET A 1 -1.69 2.89 -40.59
C MET A 1 -2.05 1.47 -40.15
N HIS A 2 -3.09 0.85 -40.73
CA HIS A 2 -3.55 -0.50 -40.34
C HIS A 2 -2.49 -1.61 -40.44
N LEU A 3 -1.68 -1.63 -41.51
CA LEU A 3 -0.60 -2.62 -41.66
C LEU A 3 0.45 -2.54 -40.55
N LEU A 4 0.83 -1.33 -40.15
CA LEU A 4 1.81 -1.11 -39.07
C LEU A 4 1.26 -1.67 -37.75
N VAL A 5 0.02 -1.32 -37.41
CA VAL A 5 -0.64 -1.82 -36.19
C VAL A 5 -0.72 -3.35 -36.21
N PHE A 6 -1.12 -3.94 -37.33
CA PHE A 6 -1.17 -5.39 -37.49
C PHE A 6 0.19 -6.05 -37.25
N VAL A 7 1.25 -5.54 -37.89
CA VAL A 7 2.61 -6.08 -37.72
C VAL A 7 3.08 -5.95 -36.27
N CYS A 8 2.84 -4.81 -35.62
CA CYS A 8 3.17 -4.61 -34.20
C CYS A 8 2.44 -5.62 -33.31
N LEU A 9 1.16 -5.90 -33.56
CA LEU A 9 0.38 -6.86 -32.79
C LEU A 9 0.86 -8.30 -33.00
N VAL A 10 1.23 -8.68 -34.22
CA VAL A 10 1.79 -10.01 -34.51
C VAL A 10 3.13 -10.20 -33.80
N ILE A 11 4.01 -9.18 -33.82
CA ILE A 11 5.28 -9.21 -33.09
C ILE A 11 5.03 -9.33 -31.58
N ALA A 12 4.12 -8.52 -31.05
CA ALA A 12 3.76 -8.56 -29.64
C ALA A 12 3.22 -9.94 -29.22
N ALA A 13 2.30 -10.53 -30.01
CA ALA A 13 1.77 -11.87 -29.75
C ALA A 13 2.87 -12.95 -29.76
N THR A 14 3.81 -12.86 -30.70
CA THR A 14 4.95 -13.78 -30.79
C THR A 14 5.85 -13.67 -29.55
N PHE A 15 6.19 -12.45 -29.12
CA PHE A 15 6.97 -12.24 -27.89
C PHE A 15 6.22 -12.63 -26.63
N THR A 16 4.90 -12.48 -26.58
CA THR A 16 4.05 -12.95 -25.47
C THR A 16 4.16 -14.46 -25.30
N ALA A 17 3.97 -15.19 -26.40
CA ALA A 17 4.14 -16.64 -26.43
C ALA A 17 5.56 -17.06 -26.07
N PHE A 18 6.58 -16.36 -26.58
CA PHE A 18 7.98 -16.63 -26.27
C PHE A 18 8.31 -16.42 -24.78
N TYR A 19 7.91 -15.31 -24.16
CA TYR A 19 8.24 -15.08 -22.75
C TYR A 19 7.49 -16.06 -21.83
N THR A 20 6.25 -16.41 -22.17
CA THR A 20 5.46 -17.37 -21.39
C THR A 20 6.08 -18.77 -21.49
N GLY A 21 6.46 -19.19 -22.70
CA GLY A 21 7.20 -20.42 -22.94
C GLY A 21 8.54 -20.45 -22.18
N ARG A 22 9.29 -19.34 -22.22
CA ARG A 22 10.53 -19.16 -21.44
C ARG A 22 10.29 -19.33 -19.94
N GLN A 23 9.26 -18.70 -19.37
CA GLN A 23 8.95 -18.82 -17.94
C GLN A 23 8.56 -20.26 -17.57
N TRP A 24 7.70 -20.89 -18.36
CA TRP A 24 7.27 -22.27 -18.12
C TRP A 24 8.45 -23.24 -18.17
N LEU A 25 9.29 -23.14 -19.20
CA LEU A 25 10.47 -23.99 -19.36
C LEU A 25 11.50 -23.75 -18.25
N LEU A 26 11.82 -22.50 -17.92
CA LEU A 26 12.82 -22.22 -16.87
C LEU A 26 12.35 -22.63 -15.46
N THR A 27 11.05 -22.72 -15.24
CA THR A 27 10.46 -23.06 -13.94
C THR A 27 10.25 -24.57 -13.77
N PHE A 28 9.72 -25.24 -14.80
CA PHE A 28 9.29 -26.64 -14.69
C PHE A 28 10.17 -27.63 -15.49
N TRP A 29 11.06 -27.14 -16.35
CA TRP A 29 11.90 -27.96 -17.22
C TRP A 29 13.40 -27.80 -16.90
N GLY A 30 14.16 -28.89 -17.01
CA GLY A 30 15.59 -28.92 -16.71
C GLY A 30 15.97 -29.38 -15.29
N LYS A 31 17.23 -29.20 -14.92
CA LYS A 31 17.77 -29.56 -13.59
C LYS A 31 17.60 -28.40 -12.60
N PRO A 32 17.41 -28.67 -11.30
CA PRO A 32 17.41 -27.62 -10.28
C PRO A 32 18.74 -26.84 -10.28
N ARG A 33 18.67 -25.52 -10.12
CA ARG A 33 19.83 -24.61 -10.22
C ARG A 33 20.19 -23.93 -8.90
N SER A 34 19.46 -24.22 -7.83
CA SER A 34 19.70 -23.74 -6.48
C SER A 34 19.27 -24.79 -5.46
N ALA A 35 19.86 -24.77 -4.26
CA ALA A 35 19.46 -25.67 -3.17
C ALA A 35 17.95 -25.56 -2.87
N ALA A 36 17.39 -24.35 -2.86
CA ALA A 36 15.95 -24.15 -2.67
C ALA A 36 15.10 -24.76 -3.81
N ALA A 37 15.60 -24.74 -5.06
CA ALA A 37 14.90 -25.37 -6.18
C ALA A 37 14.97 -26.91 -6.12
N GLU A 38 16.03 -27.46 -5.54
CA GLU A 38 16.18 -28.91 -5.30
C GLU A 38 15.12 -29.43 -4.32
N TYR A 39 14.86 -28.68 -3.24
CA TYR A 39 13.77 -28.97 -2.31
C TYR A 39 12.36 -28.69 -2.90
N ALA A 40 12.25 -27.80 -3.88
CA ALA A 40 10.99 -27.49 -4.56
C ALA A 40 10.63 -28.51 -5.65
N THR A 41 11.61 -29.19 -6.25
CA THR A 41 11.38 -30.32 -7.14
C THR A 41 10.93 -31.54 -6.33
N LEU A 42 9.62 -31.60 -6.06
CA LEU A 42 8.86 -32.77 -5.61
C LEU A 42 9.69 -33.85 -4.88
N MET A 43 9.78 -33.70 -3.55
CA MET A 43 10.04 -34.76 -2.57
C MET A 43 11.15 -35.74 -2.94
N THR A 44 12.38 -35.38 -2.58
CA THR A 44 13.58 -36.12 -2.94
C THR A 44 14.08 -36.97 -1.79
N HIS A 45 13.55 -38.20 -1.69
CA HIS A 45 14.46 -39.35 -1.53
C HIS A 45 14.85 -39.96 -2.89
N GLY A 46 14.13 -39.66 -3.99
CA GLY A 46 14.41 -40.22 -5.33
C GLY A 46 15.08 -39.31 -6.38
N ALA A 47 15.17 -37.98 -6.21
CA ALA A 47 15.75 -37.14 -7.27
C ALA A 47 17.28 -37.17 -7.36
N ASN A 48 17.95 -37.79 -6.37
CA ASN A 48 19.38 -38.04 -6.39
C ASN A 48 19.75 -39.26 -7.23
N ASP A 49 18.77 -40.05 -7.69
CA ASP A 49 19.03 -41.15 -8.61
C ASP A 49 19.36 -40.60 -10.01
N ALA A 50 20.62 -40.77 -10.40
CA ALA A 50 21.14 -40.37 -11.71
C ALA A 50 20.34 -40.98 -12.88
N HIS A 51 19.70 -42.13 -12.66
CA HIS A 51 18.86 -42.83 -13.64
C HIS A 51 17.50 -42.12 -13.89
N LEU A 52 16.93 -41.45 -12.89
CA LEU A 52 15.66 -40.73 -13.03
C LEU A 52 15.85 -39.37 -13.74
N GLN A 53 17.08 -38.89 -13.87
CA GLN A 53 17.38 -37.66 -14.61
C GLN A 53 17.44 -37.86 -16.14
N THR A 54 17.54 -39.11 -16.61
CA THR A 54 17.66 -39.45 -18.05
C THR A 54 16.35 -39.88 -18.70
N VAL A 55 15.28 -40.11 -17.91
CA VAL A 55 13.97 -40.56 -18.42
C VAL A 55 13.02 -39.39 -18.69
N PRO A 56 12.06 -39.54 -19.64
CA PRO A 56 11.05 -38.52 -19.94
C PRO A 56 10.28 -38.04 -18.72
N PHE A 57 9.90 -36.75 -18.68
CA PHE A 57 9.23 -36.10 -17.55
C PHE A 57 8.01 -36.87 -17.00
N HIS A 58 7.14 -37.38 -17.87
CA HIS A 58 5.96 -38.14 -17.44
C HIS A 58 6.33 -39.44 -16.70
N GLN A 59 7.45 -40.08 -17.06
CA GLN A 59 7.93 -41.30 -16.40
C GLN A 59 8.55 -40.98 -15.04
N ARG A 60 9.20 -39.82 -14.90
CA ARG A 60 9.70 -39.31 -13.60
C ARG A 60 8.55 -39.11 -12.62
N TRP A 61 7.46 -38.51 -13.11
CA TRP A 61 6.24 -38.31 -12.33
C TRP A 61 5.59 -39.62 -11.91
N LEU A 62 5.49 -40.60 -12.81
CA LEU A 62 4.96 -41.92 -12.51
C LEU A 62 5.85 -42.70 -11.53
N ALA A 63 7.17 -42.56 -11.65
CA ALA A 63 8.13 -43.18 -10.74
C ALA A 63 7.99 -42.63 -9.32
N VAL A 64 7.88 -41.31 -9.14
CA VAL A 64 7.65 -40.69 -7.82
C VAL A 64 6.29 -41.09 -7.22
N LEU A 65 5.23 -41.17 -8.03
CA LEU A 65 3.91 -41.62 -7.56
C LEU A 65 3.88 -43.09 -7.13
N ASN A 66 4.79 -43.90 -7.68
CA ASN A 66 4.91 -45.33 -7.41
C ASN A 66 6.01 -45.65 -6.38
N ASP A 67 6.83 -44.67 -5.98
CA ASP A 67 7.88 -44.83 -4.99
C ASP A 67 7.32 -44.68 -3.57
N ASP A 68 7.00 -45.82 -2.93
CA ASP A 68 6.47 -45.87 -1.56
C ASP A 68 7.47 -45.35 -0.49
N ALA A 69 8.76 -45.21 -0.83
CA ALA A 69 9.76 -44.63 0.07
C ALA A 69 9.74 -43.09 0.05
N ALA A 70 9.28 -42.48 -1.04
CA ALA A 70 9.19 -41.03 -1.22
C ALA A 70 7.86 -40.41 -0.74
N VAL A 71 6.91 -41.25 -0.31
CA VAL A 71 5.57 -40.83 0.11
C VAL A 71 5.37 -41.09 1.61
N ASP A 72 4.67 -40.18 2.29
CA ASP A 72 4.28 -40.31 3.71
C ASP A 72 3.66 -41.69 4.01
N GLU A 73 3.97 -42.23 5.19
CA GLU A 73 3.64 -43.60 5.61
C GLU A 73 2.12 -43.86 5.59
N HIS A 74 1.32 -42.83 5.85
CA HIS A 74 -0.15 -42.86 5.76
C HIS A 74 -0.69 -43.11 4.33
N LEU A 75 0.09 -42.79 3.30
CA LEU A 75 -0.31 -42.86 1.90
C LEU A 75 0.28 -44.09 1.18
N ARG A 76 1.14 -44.87 1.86
CA ARG A 76 1.67 -46.15 1.35
C ARG A 76 0.52 -47.12 1.07
N GLY A 77 0.59 -47.80 -0.08
CA GLY A 77 -0.43 -48.78 -0.51
C GLY A 77 -1.75 -48.20 -1.04
N LYS A 78 -1.95 -46.87 -1.07
CA LYS A 78 -3.12 -46.26 -1.71
C LYS A 78 -2.95 -46.16 -3.23
N HIS A 79 -4.06 -46.17 -3.97
CA HIS A 79 -4.08 -46.06 -5.44
C HIS A 79 -3.31 -44.81 -5.92
N PRO A 80 -2.54 -44.86 -7.03
CA PRO A 80 -1.72 -43.74 -7.50
C PRO A 80 -2.49 -42.43 -7.70
N LEU A 81 -3.75 -42.49 -8.15
CA LEU A 81 -4.62 -41.30 -8.21
C LEU A 81 -4.89 -40.70 -6.82
N VAL A 82 -5.09 -41.53 -5.79
CA VAL A 82 -5.31 -41.05 -4.42
C VAL A 82 -4.05 -40.41 -3.86
N LYS A 83 -2.87 -41.00 -4.12
CA LYS A 83 -1.56 -40.40 -3.78
C LYS A 83 -1.36 -39.04 -4.46
N PHE A 84 -1.67 -38.95 -5.76
CA PHE A 84 -1.62 -37.69 -6.53
C PHE A 84 -2.46 -36.58 -5.89
N PHE A 85 -3.70 -36.89 -5.49
CA PHE A 85 -4.60 -35.91 -4.88
C PHE A 85 -4.33 -35.63 -3.39
N THR A 86 -3.43 -36.37 -2.72
CA THR A 86 -3.15 -36.23 -1.27
C THR A 86 -1.78 -35.61 -0.99
N VAL A 87 -0.76 -35.95 -1.76
CA VAL A 87 0.58 -35.34 -1.71
C VAL A 87 0.56 -33.82 -1.96
N TYR A 88 -0.40 -33.35 -2.77
CA TYR A 88 -0.56 -31.94 -3.10
C TYR A 88 -1.52 -31.19 -2.14
N ARG A 89 -2.00 -31.82 -1.06
CA ARG A 89 -3.31 -31.53 -0.45
C ARG A 89 -3.32 -30.78 0.88
N ASP A 90 -2.33 -29.98 1.22
CA ASP A 90 -2.47 -29.11 2.42
C ASP A 90 -3.02 -27.70 2.11
N SER A 91 -3.55 -27.47 0.90
CA SER A 91 -4.13 -26.16 0.54
C SER A 91 -5.36 -26.26 -0.37
N PHE A 92 -6.41 -26.97 0.06
CA PHE A 92 -7.76 -26.83 -0.55
C PHE A 92 -8.15 -25.36 -0.82
N PRO A 93 -7.82 -24.37 0.05
CA PRO A 93 -8.07 -22.95 -0.24
C PRO A 93 -7.27 -22.35 -1.41
N MET A 94 -6.16 -22.96 -1.84
CA MET A 94 -5.34 -22.50 -2.95
C MET A 94 -5.67 -23.22 -4.28
N GLN A 95 -5.99 -24.51 -4.22
CA GLN A 95 -6.30 -25.31 -5.43
C GLN A 95 -7.69 -25.03 -5.98
N LEU A 96 -8.68 -24.85 -5.09
CA LEU A 96 -10.06 -24.64 -5.51
C LEU A 96 -10.20 -23.41 -6.43
N PRO A 97 -9.62 -22.22 -6.09
CA PRO A 97 -9.60 -21.10 -7.02
C PRO A 97 -8.92 -21.41 -8.36
N LEU A 98 -7.78 -22.11 -8.36
CA LEU A 98 -7.04 -22.44 -9.59
C LEU A 98 -7.83 -23.39 -10.51
N VAL A 99 -8.48 -24.40 -9.96
CA VAL A 99 -9.31 -25.35 -10.72
C VAL A 99 -10.53 -24.64 -11.31
N ILE A 100 -11.19 -23.79 -10.50
CA ILE A 100 -12.33 -22.98 -10.96
C ILE A 100 -11.88 -22.04 -12.09
N LEU A 101 -10.76 -21.33 -11.93
CA LEU A 101 -10.21 -20.46 -12.96
C LEU A 101 -9.81 -21.23 -14.22
N ALA A 102 -9.24 -22.42 -14.10
CA ALA A 102 -8.91 -23.28 -15.24
C ALA A 102 -10.16 -23.73 -15.99
N PHE A 103 -11.24 -24.10 -15.27
CA PHE A 103 -12.53 -24.40 -15.87
C PHE A 103 -13.07 -23.21 -16.66
N PHE A 104 -13.03 -22.00 -16.10
CA PHE A 104 -13.46 -20.80 -16.82
C PHE A 104 -12.54 -20.44 -18.00
N ALA A 105 -11.22 -20.59 -17.87
CA ALA A 105 -10.28 -20.33 -18.97
C ALA A 105 -10.53 -21.27 -20.16
N LEU A 106 -10.92 -22.53 -19.90
CA LEU A 106 -11.32 -23.47 -20.94
C LEU A 106 -12.70 -23.16 -21.52
N THR A 107 -13.69 -22.84 -20.69
CA THR A 107 -15.10 -22.76 -21.10
C THR A 107 -15.56 -21.38 -21.57
N ALA A 108 -15.04 -20.29 -20.99
CA ALA A 108 -15.45 -18.92 -21.30
C ALA A 108 -15.16 -18.54 -22.76
N GLY A 109 -14.11 -19.10 -23.36
CA GLY A 109 -13.78 -18.89 -24.78
C GLY A 109 -14.88 -19.35 -25.74
N PHE A 110 -15.69 -20.35 -25.35
CA PHE A 110 -16.78 -20.85 -26.19
C PHE A 110 -17.97 -19.90 -26.29
N VAL A 111 -18.13 -18.97 -25.35
CA VAL A 111 -19.23 -17.99 -25.32
C VAL A 111 -19.12 -16.97 -26.46
N GLY A 112 -17.93 -16.76 -27.03
CA GLY A 112 -17.66 -15.70 -28.02
C GLY A 112 -17.39 -16.19 -29.45
N ILE A 113 -17.54 -17.49 -29.74
CA ILE A 113 -17.14 -18.04 -31.05
C ILE A 113 -18.09 -17.57 -32.15
N HIS A 114 -17.51 -17.22 -33.30
CA HIS A 114 -18.27 -16.85 -34.50
C HIS A 114 -19.01 -18.08 -35.07
N PRO A 115 -20.30 -17.97 -35.46
CA PRO A 115 -21.08 -19.13 -35.95
C PRO A 115 -20.42 -19.86 -37.11
N GLU A 116 -19.78 -19.13 -38.02
CA GLU A 116 -19.11 -19.69 -39.21
C GLU A 116 -17.74 -20.34 -38.92
N PHE A 117 -17.32 -20.44 -37.65
CA PHE A 117 -16.00 -21.00 -37.30
C PHE A 117 -15.93 -22.51 -37.61
N PRO A 118 -14.99 -22.97 -38.46
CA PRO A 118 -15.01 -24.34 -39.02
C PRO A 118 -15.04 -25.48 -37.99
N LEU A 119 -14.42 -25.31 -36.83
CA LEU A 119 -14.23 -26.39 -35.84
C LEU A 119 -15.37 -26.47 -34.81
N PHE A 120 -16.04 -25.35 -34.53
CA PHE A 120 -17.03 -25.25 -33.44
C PHE A 120 -18.42 -24.78 -33.90
N ASN A 121 -18.63 -24.61 -35.22
CA ASN A 121 -19.90 -24.24 -35.83
C ASN A 121 -21.09 -25.06 -35.29
N LEU A 122 -20.92 -26.39 -35.16
CA LEU A 122 -21.96 -27.30 -34.63
C LEU A 122 -22.37 -27.03 -33.15
N LEU A 123 -21.49 -26.44 -32.34
CA LEU A 123 -21.74 -26.13 -30.92
C LEU A 123 -22.29 -24.71 -30.71
N THR A 124 -22.19 -23.84 -31.72
CA THR A 124 -22.43 -22.39 -31.58
C THR A 124 -23.39 -21.80 -32.61
N SER A 125 -23.99 -22.65 -33.46
CA SER A 125 -25.03 -22.27 -34.43
C SER A 125 -26.22 -21.55 -33.76
N GLU A 126 -26.42 -20.28 -34.13
CA GLU A 126 -27.56 -19.36 -33.86
C GLU A 126 -27.99 -19.09 -32.40
N ASN A 127 -27.71 -19.99 -31.47
CA ASN A 127 -28.16 -19.93 -30.07
C ASN A 127 -27.08 -19.46 -29.11
N ASN A 128 -26.23 -18.51 -29.54
CA ASN A 128 -25.30 -17.88 -28.60
C ASN A 128 -26.10 -17.00 -27.61
N PHE A 129 -26.51 -17.62 -26.50
CA PHE A 129 -27.35 -17.04 -25.45
C PHE A 129 -26.83 -15.66 -25.01
N PHE A 130 -25.53 -15.54 -24.83
CA PHE A 130 -24.90 -14.30 -24.35
C PHE A 130 -25.01 -13.16 -25.37
N LYS A 131 -24.77 -13.43 -26.66
CA LYS A 131 -24.98 -12.45 -27.74
C LYS A 131 -26.43 -11.98 -27.78
N ASN A 132 -27.38 -12.92 -27.70
CA ASN A 132 -28.81 -12.61 -27.70
C ASN A 132 -29.27 -11.85 -26.45
N PHE A 133 -28.63 -12.07 -25.30
CA PHE A 133 -28.90 -11.35 -24.06
C PHE A 133 -28.40 -9.90 -24.10
N ILE A 134 -27.24 -9.64 -24.73
CA ILE A 134 -26.60 -8.30 -24.73
C ILE A 134 -26.98 -7.45 -25.94
N LYS A 135 -27.37 -8.05 -27.09
CA LYS A 135 -27.60 -7.30 -28.34
C LYS A 135 -28.56 -6.11 -28.20
N ASP A 136 -29.56 -6.19 -27.33
CA ASP A 136 -30.56 -5.14 -27.13
C ASP A 136 -30.03 -3.96 -26.28
N THR A 137 -28.84 -4.09 -25.69
CA THR A 137 -28.18 -3.03 -24.90
C THR A 137 -27.31 -2.09 -25.74
N ILE A 138 -27.04 -2.43 -27.01
CA ILE A 138 -26.15 -1.67 -27.90
C ILE A 138 -26.97 -1.05 -29.03
N ILE A 139 -27.17 0.27 -28.99
CA ILE A 139 -27.88 1.04 -30.02
C ILE A 139 -26.93 2.13 -30.56
N PRO A 140 -26.64 2.18 -31.87
CA PRO A 140 -27.16 1.31 -32.94
C PRO A 140 -26.53 -0.09 -32.93
N ALA A 141 -27.26 -1.08 -33.45
CA ALA A 141 -26.77 -2.45 -33.56
C ALA A 141 -25.51 -2.47 -34.44
N PRO A 142 -24.37 -3.02 -33.96
CA PRO A 142 -23.14 -3.06 -34.74
C PRO A 142 -23.28 -4.00 -35.94
N GLU A 143 -22.69 -3.60 -37.07
CA GLU A 143 -22.60 -4.47 -38.25
C GLU A 143 -21.81 -5.75 -37.91
N THR A 144 -22.34 -6.90 -38.33
CA THR A 144 -21.64 -8.17 -38.18
C THR A 144 -20.53 -8.25 -39.21
N ILE A 145 -19.29 -8.29 -38.74
CA ILE A 145 -18.12 -8.50 -39.61
C ILE A 145 -18.10 -9.97 -40.01
N ASP A 146 -17.95 -10.24 -41.31
CA ASP A 146 -17.84 -11.59 -41.85
C ASP A 146 -16.65 -12.35 -41.26
N PHE A 147 -16.80 -13.66 -41.11
CA PHE A 147 -15.71 -14.49 -40.62
C PHE A 147 -14.52 -14.46 -41.58
N SER A 148 -13.35 -14.13 -41.05
CA SER A 148 -12.08 -14.27 -41.76
C SER A 148 -11.16 -15.23 -41.03
N LEU A 149 -10.66 -16.23 -41.76
CA LEU A 149 -9.67 -17.17 -41.24
C LEU A 149 -8.28 -16.53 -41.10
N ILE A 150 -8.03 -15.41 -41.80
CA ILE A 150 -6.70 -14.79 -41.88
C ILE A 150 -6.21 -14.35 -40.49
N PRO A 151 -6.94 -13.56 -39.69
CA PRO A 151 -6.48 -13.16 -38.35
C PRO A 151 -6.28 -14.35 -37.41
N VAL A 152 -7.12 -15.39 -37.52
CA VAL A 152 -7.00 -16.61 -36.71
C VAL A 152 -5.70 -17.34 -37.04
N ALA A 153 -5.44 -17.59 -38.32
CA ALA A 153 -4.24 -18.28 -38.78
C ALA A 153 -2.96 -17.52 -38.40
N PHE A 154 -2.93 -16.20 -38.59
CA PHE A 154 -1.79 -15.38 -38.20
C PHE A 154 -1.57 -15.34 -36.68
N SER A 155 -2.64 -15.22 -35.89
CA SER A 155 -2.52 -15.19 -34.42
C SER A 155 -2.07 -16.54 -33.85
N PHE A 156 -2.66 -17.63 -34.34
CA PHE A 156 -2.29 -18.99 -33.94
C PHE A 156 -0.86 -19.33 -34.39
N GLY A 157 -0.50 -18.97 -35.63
CA GLY A 157 0.85 -19.12 -36.16
C GLY A 157 1.88 -18.34 -35.35
N ALA A 158 1.63 -17.07 -35.03
CA ALA A 158 2.50 -16.25 -34.19
C ALA A 158 2.72 -16.87 -32.80
N ALA A 159 1.66 -17.40 -32.18
CA ALA A 159 1.75 -18.08 -30.90
C ALA A 159 2.60 -19.36 -30.97
N LEU A 160 2.40 -20.20 -31.99
CA LEU A 160 3.20 -21.41 -32.20
C LEU A 160 4.67 -21.10 -32.50
N VAL A 161 4.93 -20.06 -33.30
CA VAL A 161 6.30 -19.61 -33.59
C VAL A 161 6.99 -19.13 -32.31
N GLY A 162 6.30 -18.34 -31.49
CA GLY A 162 6.85 -17.87 -30.21
C GLY A 162 7.14 -19.00 -29.22
N LEU A 163 6.19 -19.94 -29.04
CA LEU A 163 6.37 -21.11 -28.19
C LEU A 163 7.44 -22.06 -28.72
N GLY A 164 7.46 -22.31 -30.04
CA GLY A 164 8.48 -23.13 -30.70
C GLY A 164 9.87 -22.53 -30.56
N ALA A 165 10.01 -21.21 -30.74
CA ALA A 165 11.26 -20.52 -30.49
C ALA A 165 11.72 -20.64 -29.04
N ALA A 166 10.79 -20.53 -28.07
CA ALA A 166 11.11 -20.73 -26.66
C ALA A 166 11.56 -22.18 -26.38
N TRP A 167 10.91 -23.17 -26.99
CA TRP A 167 11.30 -24.58 -26.88
C TRP A 167 12.69 -24.86 -27.47
N VAL A 168 13.00 -24.30 -28.63
CA VAL A 168 14.32 -24.47 -29.25
C VAL A 168 15.41 -23.84 -28.38
N VAL A 169 15.17 -22.64 -27.83
CA VAL A 169 16.17 -21.91 -27.04
C VAL A 169 16.35 -22.48 -25.63
N TYR A 170 15.25 -22.80 -24.93
CA TYR A 170 15.27 -23.18 -23.51
C TYR A 170 14.96 -24.67 -23.27
N GLY A 171 14.20 -25.32 -24.15
CA GLY A 171 13.82 -26.72 -24.01
C GLY A 171 14.89 -27.69 -24.53
N MET A 172 15.49 -27.39 -25.69
CA MET A 172 16.57 -28.21 -26.28
C MET A 172 17.93 -27.96 -25.62
N GLN A 173 18.15 -26.76 -25.10
CA GLN A 173 19.38 -26.37 -24.39
C GLN A 173 19.05 -25.82 -23.00
N PRO A 174 18.65 -26.69 -22.06
CA PRO A 174 18.34 -26.26 -20.70
C PRO A 174 19.60 -25.67 -20.04
N ILE A 175 19.43 -24.53 -19.39
CA ILE A 175 20.52 -23.85 -18.68
C ILE A 175 21.00 -24.75 -17.53
N ALA A 176 22.28 -25.15 -17.57
CA ALA A 176 22.83 -26.15 -16.65
C ALA A 176 23.25 -25.53 -15.31
N SER A 177 23.86 -24.35 -15.32
CA SER A 177 24.31 -23.65 -14.11
C SER A 177 23.62 -22.31 -13.89
N ARG A 178 23.56 -21.85 -12.64
CA ARG A 178 23.05 -20.53 -12.29
C ARG A 178 23.90 -19.40 -12.89
N ASP A 179 25.20 -19.63 -13.04
CA ASP A 179 26.15 -18.63 -13.52
C ASP A 179 26.22 -18.52 -15.05
N ASP A 180 25.53 -19.42 -15.76
CA ASP A 180 25.45 -19.37 -17.21
C ASP A 180 24.65 -18.15 -17.68
N LYS A 181 25.24 -17.35 -18.58
CA LYS A 181 24.52 -16.26 -19.26
C LYS A 181 23.31 -16.81 -20.00
N ASP A 182 22.16 -16.16 -19.83
CA ASP A 182 20.91 -16.49 -20.53
C ASP A 182 21.14 -16.57 -22.05
N PRO A 183 20.67 -17.63 -22.74
CA PRO A 183 20.77 -17.76 -24.19
C PRO A 183 20.30 -16.53 -24.97
N VAL A 184 19.24 -15.84 -24.51
CA VAL A 184 18.73 -14.62 -25.17
C VAL A 184 19.67 -13.45 -24.96
N ARG A 185 20.37 -13.37 -23.82
CA ARG A 185 21.42 -12.38 -23.60
C ARG A 185 22.57 -12.56 -24.58
N ARG A 186 22.91 -13.82 -24.92
CA ARG A 186 23.97 -14.13 -25.90
C ARG A 186 23.59 -13.69 -27.33
N SER A 187 22.31 -13.82 -27.71
CA SER A 187 21.85 -13.45 -29.05
C SER A 187 21.57 -11.96 -29.24
N VAL A 188 20.99 -11.30 -28.23
CA VAL A 188 20.60 -9.87 -28.29
C VAL A 188 21.74 -8.93 -27.90
N GLY A 189 22.75 -9.43 -27.20
CA GLY A 189 23.92 -8.66 -26.76
C GLY A 189 23.72 -7.94 -25.42
N ASP A 190 24.84 -7.62 -24.77
CA ASP A 190 24.85 -7.01 -23.42
C ASP A 190 24.14 -5.65 -23.33
N PRO A 191 24.26 -4.71 -24.30
CA PRO A 191 23.60 -3.40 -24.22
C PRO A 191 22.07 -3.48 -24.26
N ALA A 192 21.53 -4.23 -25.22
CA ALA A 192 20.08 -4.39 -25.37
C ALA A 192 19.49 -5.24 -24.23
N TRP A 193 20.22 -6.27 -23.76
CA TRP A 193 19.84 -7.00 -22.56
C TRP A 193 19.80 -6.09 -21.32
N SER A 194 20.81 -5.24 -21.13
CA SER A 194 20.85 -4.30 -20.00
C SER A 194 19.69 -3.32 -20.03
N ALA A 195 19.34 -2.79 -21.22
CA ALA A 195 18.17 -1.93 -21.38
C ALA A 195 16.87 -2.66 -20.99
N LEU A 196 16.65 -3.87 -21.51
CA LEU A 196 15.46 -4.69 -21.19
C LEU A 196 15.39 -5.05 -19.70
N GLN A 197 16.51 -5.50 -19.12
CA GLN A 197 16.60 -5.89 -17.70
C GLN A 197 16.31 -4.70 -16.77
N ASN A 198 16.75 -3.51 -17.15
CA ASN A 198 16.50 -2.28 -16.42
C ASN A 198 15.18 -1.60 -16.80
N ARG A 199 14.23 -2.34 -17.43
CA ARG A 199 12.91 -1.84 -17.84
C ARG A 199 12.99 -0.56 -18.69
N PHE A 200 13.94 -0.55 -19.62
CA PHE A 200 14.31 0.58 -20.47
C PHE A 200 14.73 1.85 -19.71
N GLY A 201 15.10 1.72 -18.43
CA GLY A 201 15.44 2.85 -17.57
C GLY A 201 14.23 3.69 -17.12
N ILE A 202 13.00 3.23 -17.36
CA ILE A 202 11.78 3.94 -17.00
C ILE A 202 11.70 4.13 -15.47
N ASP A 203 12.00 3.08 -14.70
CA ASP A 203 12.01 3.16 -13.23
C ASP A 203 13.05 4.19 -12.73
N ALA A 204 14.25 4.21 -13.33
CA ALA A 204 15.30 5.15 -12.96
C ALA A 204 14.94 6.60 -13.36
N PHE A 205 14.29 6.78 -14.50
CA PHE A 205 13.74 8.07 -14.93
C PHE A 205 12.67 8.53 -13.96
N TYR A 206 11.68 7.70 -13.64
CA TYR A 206 10.61 8.01 -12.70
C TYR A 206 11.18 8.46 -11.35
N LEU A 207 12.14 7.69 -10.82
CA LEU A 207 12.77 8.02 -9.53
C LEU A 207 13.51 9.36 -9.57
N ARG A 208 14.34 9.59 -10.59
CA ARG A 208 15.22 10.76 -10.64
C ARG A 208 14.50 12.03 -11.10
N ALA A 209 13.62 11.92 -12.09
CA ALA A 209 12.97 13.06 -12.72
C ALA A 209 11.67 13.45 -12.02
N LEU A 210 10.96 12.49 -11.42
CA LEU A 210 9.69 12.74 -10.75
C LEU A 210 9.84 12.59 -9.24
N TYR A 211 10.07 11.39 -8.73
CA TYR A 211 9.99 11.13 -7.30
C TYR A 211 10.94 12.01 -6.45
N VAL A 212 12.24 12.01 -6.74
CA VAL A 212 13.25 12.72 -5.93
C VAL A 212 12.99 14.23 -5.88
N PRO A 213 12.72 14.94 -6.99
CA PRO A 213 12.39 16.36 -6.96
C PRO A 213 11.12 16.67 -6.16
N PHE A 214 10.06 15.86 -6.31
CA PHE A 214 8.81 16.08 -5.60
C PHE A 214 8.92 15.75 -4.11
N GLU A 215 9.66 14.70 -3.74
CA GLU A 215 9.97 14.37 -2.35
C GLU A 215 10.80 15.49 -1.70
N TRP A 216 11.84 15.97 -2.40
CA TRP A 216 12.63 17.10 -1.93
C TRP A 216 11.78 18.35 -1.74
N PHE A 217 10.91 18.67 -2.70
CA PHE A 217 10.01 19.81 -2.62
C PHE A 217 9.05 19.67 -1.43
N GLY A 218 8.43 18.50 -1.26
CA GLY A 218 7.54 18.23 -0.13
C GLY A 218 8.26 18.37 1.22
N ARG A 219 9.48 17.84 1.34
CA ARG A 219 10.27 17.95 2.58
C ARG A 219 10.70 19.39 2.84
N ARG A 220 11.21 20.10 1.83
CA ARG A 220 11.74 21.45 2.00
C ARG A 220 10.63 22.48 2.19
N PHE A 221 9.58 22.43 1.38
CA PHE A 221 8.53 23.45 1.39
C PHE A 221 7.45 23.12 2.43
N THR A 222 6.81 21.96 2.33
CA THR A 222 5.67 21.62 3.20
C THR A 222 6.10 21.41 4.65
N TYR A 223 7.18 20.67 4.90
CA TYR A 223 7.58 20.36 6.26
C TYR A 223 8.42 21.48 6.89
N GLU A 224 9.49 21.95 6.24
CA GLU A 224 10.39 22.91 6.89
C GLU A 224 9.87 24.35 6.87
N GLU A 225 9.29 24.83 5.76
CA GLU A 225 8.84 26.22 5.66
C GLU A 225 7.39 26.41 6.15
N VAL A 226 6.47 25.53 5.78
CA VAL A 226 5.07 25.66 6.18
C VAL A 226 4.87 25.22 7.63
N ASP A 227 5.16 23.95 7.96
CA ASP A 227 4.87 23.40 9.29
C ASP A 227 5.78 24.01 10.38
N LYS A 228 7.10 23.75 10.30
CA LYS A 228 8.03 24.12 11.39
C LYS A 228 8.33 25.60 11.55
N LYS A 229 8.24 26.38 10.49
CA LYS A 229 8.51 27.82 10.56
C LYS A 229 7.21 28.58 10.66
N THR A 230 6.35 28.47 9.65
CA THR A 230 5.18 29.33 9.58
C THR A 230 4.12 28.95 10.64
N ILE A 231 3.74 27.69 10.72
CA ILE A 231 2.67 27.24 11.61
C ILE A 231 3.14 27.26 13.07
N ASP A 232 4.31 26.69 13.38
CA ASP A 232 4.83 26.64 14.75
C ASP A 232 5.12 28.04 15.33
N GLU A 233 5.69 28.96 14.53
CA GLU A 233 5.96 30.33 14.98
C GLU A 233 4.66 31.12 15.16
N LEU A 234 3.68 30.94 14.28
CA LEU A 234 2.35 31.52 14.45
C LEU A 234 1.67 31.00 15.73
N LEU A 235 1.70 29.68 15.96
CA LEU A 235 1.07 29.05 17.11
C LEU A 235 1.72 29.51 18.42
N SER A 236 3.05 29.55 18.45
CA SER A 236 3.82 30.04 19.59
C SER A 236 3.58 31.53 19.83
N GLY A 237 3.51 32.34 18.77
CA GLY A 237 3.16 33.76 18.87
C GLY A 237 1.77 34.00 19.47
N VAL A 238 0.77 33.20 19.08
CA VAL A 238 -0.58 33.25 19.66
C VAL A 238 -0.57 32.84 21.13
N ALA A 239 0.17 31.78 21.48
CA ALA A 239 0.28 31.31 22.86
C ALA A 239 0.96 32.33 23.79
N ASP A 240 2.05 32.95 23.33
CA ASP A 240 2.78 33.99 24.06
C ASP A 240 1.92 35.24 24.25
N PHE A 241 1.17 35.63 23.21
CA PHE A 241 0.24 36.74 23.30
C PHE A 241 -0.87 36.48 24.33
N ALA A 242 -1.51 35.31 24.27
CA ALA A 242 -2.54 34.91 25.23
C ALA A 242 -2.01 34.88 26.66
N THR A 243 -0.80 34.34 26.85
CA THR A 243 -0.14 34.29 28.16
C THR A 243 0.16 35.69 28.69
N ARG A 244 0.69 36.59 27.84
CA ARG A 244 0.95 37.99 28.22
C ARG A 244 -0.32 38.74 28.60
N VAL A 245 -1.42 38.52 27.87
CA VAL A 245 -2.74 39.07 28.23
C VAL A 245 -3.19 38.53 29.60
N GLY A 246 -3.09 37.21 29.80
CA GLY A 246 -3.44 36.57 31.08
C GLY A 246 -2.63 37.09 32.26
N GLU A 247 -1.31 37.24 32.11
CA GLU A 247 -0.43 37.82 33.12
C GLU A 247 -0.78 39.28 33.43
N THR A 248 -1.14 40.06 32.40
CA THR A 248 -1.54 41.46 32.57
C THR A 248 -2.84 41.55 33.37
N ILE A 249 -3.85 40.73 33.04
CA ILE A 249 -5.12 40.66 33.78
C ILE A 249 -4.87 40.20 35.21
N LYS A 250 -4.04 39.17 35.42
CA LYS A 250 -3.67 38.67 36.74
C LYS A 250 -2.98 39.75 37.58
N ARG A 251 -2.06 40.51 36.99
CA ARG A 251 -1.39 41.62 37.66
C ARG A 251 -2.37 42.74 38.01
N PHE A 252 -3.29 43.07 37.12
CA PHE A 252 -4.37 44.03 37.39
C PHE A 252 -5.22 43.58 38.59
N ASN A 253 -5.61 42.30 38.63
CA ASN A 253 -6.38 41.74 39.73
C ASN A 253 -5.65 41.89 41.08
N TYR A 254 -4.38 41.48 41.17
CA TYR A 254 -3.60 41.63 42.40
C TYR A 254 -3.41 43.08 42.85
N VAL A 255 -3.18 44.01 41.92
CA VAL A 255 -2.89 45.40 42.27
C VAL A 255 -4.17 46.16 42.61
N VAL A 256 -5.23 45.98 41.81
CA VAL A 256 -6.44 46.78 41.92
C VAL A 256 -7.47 46.10 42.79
N ILE A 257 -7.84 44.86 42.49
CA ILE A 257 -8.93 44.19 43.20
C ILE A 257 -8.46 43.78 44.59
N ASP A 258 -7.38 43.00 44.69
CA ASP A 258 -6.87 42.57 45.99
C ASP A 258 -6.25 43.75 46.76
N GLY A 259 -5.49 44.61 46.07
CA GLY A 259 -4.87 45.78 46.70
C GLY A 259 -5.89 46.74 47.32
N VAL A 260 -7.00 47.03 46.64
CA VAL A 260 -8.08 47.86 47.20
C VAL A 260 -8.94 47.06 48.18
N GLY A 261 -9.28 45.83 47.82
CA GLY A 261 -10.13 44.92 48.60
C GLY A 261 -9.57 44.61 49.99
N ASP A 262 -8.27 44.36 50.10
CA ASP A 262 -7.59 44.17 51.39
C ASP A 262 -7.17 45.50 52.03
N GLY A 263 -6.85 46.50 51.21
CA GLY A 263 -6.37 47.80 51.67
C GLY A 263 -7.41 48.54 52.52
N ILE A 264 -8.66 48.58 52.07
CA ILE A 264 -9.75 49.29 52.76
C ILE A 264 -10.01 48.69 54.15
N PRO A 265 -10.28 47.37 54.32
CA PRO A 265 -10.47 46.76 55.63
C PRO A 265 -9.26 46.93 56.54
N ARG A 266 -8.04 46.83 55.99
CA ARG A 266 -6.80 46.98 56.77
C ARG A 266 -6.64 48.41 57.28
N ALA A 267 -6.99 49.41 56.48
CA ALA A 267 -7.00 50.81 56.91
C ALA A 267 -8.04 51.04 58.02
N VAL A 268 -9.26 50.52 57.86
CA VAL A 268 -10.32 50.59 58.88
C VAL A 268 -9.88 49.92 60.19
N TYR A 269 -9.28 48.73 60.11
CA TYR A 269 -8.78 48.01 61.29
C TYR A 269 -7.66 48.78 61.99
N GLN A 270 -6.71 49.34 61.23
CA GLN A 270 -5.64 50.16 61.80
C GLN A 270 -6.19 51.43 62.47
N PHE A 271 -7.16 52.10 61.85
CA PHE A 271 -7.85 53.24 62.44
C PHE A 271 -8.56 52.86 63.74
N GLY A 272 -9.29 51.73 63.77
CA GLY A 272 -9.93 51.22 64.98
C GLY A 272 -8.93 50.89 66.09
N ARG A 273 -7.79 50.27 65.76
CA ARG A 273 -6.71 50.00 66.73
C ARG A 273 -6.13 51.29 67.31
N TRP A 274 -5.92 52.31 66.48
CA TRP A 274 -5.44 53.60 66.93
C TRP A 274 -6.49 54.30 67.82
N PHE A 275 -7.75 54.33 67.41
CA PHE A 275 -8.86 54.94 68.15
C PHE A 275 -9.08 54.28 69.53
N ARG A 276 -8.90 52.96 69.64
CA ARG A 276 -8.98 52.22 70.90
C ARG A 276 -8.02 52.75 71.96
N ASN A 277 -6.87 53.31 71.57
CA ASN A 277 -5.90 53.88 72.52
C ASN A 277 -6.39 55.18 73.19
N LEU A 278 -7.45 55.83 72.68
CA LEU A 278 -8.07 56.99 73.34
C LEU A 278 -8.80 56.58 74.63
N GLN A 279 -9.26 55.33 74.72
CA GLN A 279 -9.89 54.80 75.93
C GLN A 279 -8.82 54.18 76.85
N THR A 280 -8.20 55.03 77.67
CA THR A 280 -7.09 54.64 78.55
C THR A 280 -7.53 53.96 79.85
N GLY A 281 -8.83 53.99 80.15
CA GLY A 281 -9.41 53.45 81.40
C GLY A 281 -9.20 54.35 82.63
N ARG A 282 -8.58 55.53 82.48
CA ARG A 282 -8.31 56.46 83.60
C ARG A 282 -9.36 57.56 83.66
N VAL A 283 -10.18 57.55 84.71
CA VAL A 283 -11.30 58.51 84.89
C VAL A 283 -10.85 59.98 84.85
N GLN A 284 -9.65 60.27 85.35
CA GLN A 284 -9.06 61.61 85.35
C GLN A 284 -8.83 62.16 83.94
N GLN A 285 -8.38 61.32 82.99
CA GLN A 285 -8.18 61.74 81.60
C GLN A 285 -9.51 62.02 80.91
N TYR A 286 -10.56 61.26 81.20
CA TYR A 286 -11.89 61.54 80.67
C TYR A 286 -12.44 62.88 81.17
N MET A 287 -12.30 63.19 82.46
CA MET A 287 -12.73 64.49 83.00
C MET A 287 -11.97 65.66 82.38
N LEU A 288 -10.65 65.51 82.16
CA LEU A 288 -9.83 66.52 81.48
C LEU A 288 -10.30 66.75 80.04
N PHE A 289 -10.55 65.69 79.27
CA PHE A 289 -11.05 65.82 77.91
C PHE A 289 -12.44 66.47 77.86
N THR A 290 -13.34 66.12 78.77
CA THR A 290 -14.68 66.75 78.86
C THR A 290 -14.58 68.24 79.18
N ALA A 291 -13.73 68.63 80.14
CA ALA A 291 -13.53 70.03 80.50
C ALA A 291 -12.93 70.83 79.32
N LEU A 292 -11.91 70.26 78.64
CA LEU A 292 -11.34 70.86 77.42
C LEU A 292 -12.37 70.97 76.30
N ALA A 293 -13.21 69.95 76.10
CA ALA A 293 -14.27 69.96 75.09
C ALA A 293 -15.32 71.03 75.39
N LEU A 294 -15.73 71.20 76.65
CA LEU A 294 -16.67 72.24 77.07
C LEU A 294 -16.08 73.64 76.91
N LEU A 295 -14.81 73.85 77.26
CA LEU A 295 -14.13 75.13 77.03
C LEU A 295 -13.97 75.42 75.53
N ALA A 296 -13.56 74.42 74.74
CA ALA A 296 -13.43 74.57 73.30
C ALA A 296 -14.78 74.86 72.63
N MET A 297 -15.83 74.13 72.99
CA MET A 297 -17.18 74.40 72.47
C MET A 297 -17.72 75.75 72.94
N GLY A 298 -17.52 76.10 74.21
CA GLY A 298 -17.95 77.39 74.75
C GLY A 298 -17.25 78.57 74.07
N THR A 299 -15.94 78.47 73.85
CA THR A 299 -15.19 79.50 73.12
C THR A 299 -15.58 79.56 71.65
N LEU A 300 -15.77 78.42 70.97
CA LEU A 300 -16.28 78.38 69.60
C LEU A 300 -17.66 79.02 69.49
N LEU A 301 -18.57 78.73 70.43
CA LEU A 301 -19.89 79.34 70.47
C LEU A 301 -19.82 80.84 70.70
N VAL A 302 -18.99 81.28 71.65
CA VAL A 302 -18.81 82.71 71.92
C VAL A 302 -18.25 83.43 70.69
N ILE A 303 -17.26 82.85 70.00
CA ILE A 303 -16.72 83.38 68.73
C ILE A 303 -17.76 83.40 67.62
N GLN A 304 -18.68 82.43 67.58
CA GLN A 304 -19.77 82.40 66.60
C GLN A 304 -20.92 83.36 66.93
N THR A 305 -21.09 83.72 68.20
CA THR A 305 -22.13 84.66 68.66
C THR A 305 -21.67 86.12 68.77
N LEU A 306 -20.36 86.36 68.72
CA LEU A 306 -19.73 87.67 68.55
C LEU A 306 -19.66 88.03 67.06
#